data_AF-A0A8T7EFW0-F1
#
_entry.id   AF-A0A8T7EFW0-F1
#
_cell.length_a   1.000
_cell.length_b   1.000
_cell.length_c   1.000
_cell.angle_alpha   90.00
_cell.angle_beta   90.00
_cell.angle_gamma   90.00
#
_symmetry.space_group_name_H-M   'P 1'
#
loop_
_entity.id
_entity.type
_entity.pdbx_description
1 polymer ?
#
loop_
_entity_poly.entity_id
_entity_poly.type
_entity_poly.pdbx_seq_one_letter_code
_entity_poly.pdbx_strand_id
1 'polypeptide(L)' 'MCQRLKRAIDDLAENPRPSQSKRLETPAIEPELRRLRLDRWRVVYAISEEESTIDVLAVRKRPPYDYGDLTTLIETIQ' A
#
# COMPACT_ATOMS: atom_id res chain seq x y z
N MET A 1 -10.53 -6.48 -14.87
CA MET A 1 -10.06 -6.43 -13.47
C MET A 1 -8.99 -7.50 -13.26
N CYS A 2 -7.81 -7.20 -12.71
CA CYS A 2 -6.73 -8.18 -12.55
C CYS A 2 -7.02 -9.14 -11.39
N GLN A 3 -7.39 -10.41 -11.66
CA GLN A 3 -7.67 -11.43 -10.63
C GLN A 3 -6.53 -11.62 -9.60
N ARG A 4 -5.27 -11.44 -10.03
CA ARG A 4 -4.09 -11.53 -9.16
C ARG A 4 -4.10 -10.50 -8.03
N LEU A 5 -4.55 -9.27 -8.32
CA LEU A 5 -4.62 -8.22 -7.30
C LEU A 5 -5.68 -8.55 -6.26
N LYS A 6 -6.84 -9.04 -6.70
CA LYS A 6 -7.91 -9.44 -5.79
C LYS A 6 -7.45 -10.55 -4.86
N ARG A 7 -6.86 -11.63 -5.40
CA ARG A 7 -6.27 -12.72 -4.60
C ARG A 7 -5.24 -12.21 -3.61
N ALA A 8 -4.31 -11.36 -4.05
CA ALA A 8 -3.29 -10.83 -3.15
C ALA A 8 -3.85 -9.94 -2.03
N ILE A 9 -5.01 -9.31 -2.22
CA ILE A 9 -5.71 -8.56 -1.16
C ILE A 9 -6.44 -9.54 -0.24
N ASP A 10 -7.12 -10.54 -0.80
CA ASP A 10 -7.80 -11.58 -0.01
C ASP A 10 -6.79 -12.34 0.87
N ASP A 11 -5.61 -12.65 0.33
CA ASP A 11 -4.50 -13.31 1.03
C ASP A 11 -3.93 -12.47 2.19
N LEU A 12 -4.14 -11.15 2.21
CA LEU A 12 -3.71 -10.32 3.34
C LEU A 12 -4.45 -10.71 4.62
N ALA A 13 -5.72 -11.16 4.52
CA ALA A 13 -6.49 -11.58 5.69
C ALA A 13 -5.85 -12.79 6.41
N GLU A 14 -5.26 -13.71 5.66
CA GLU A 14 -4.56 -14.88 6.20
C GLU A 14 -3.10 -14.58 6.55
N ASN A 15 -2.44 -13.73 5.76
CA ASN A 15 -1.06 -13.32 5.95
C ASN A 15 -0.90 -11.80 5.84
N PRO A 16 -1.13 -11.05 6.94
CA PRO A 16 -1.11 -9.59 6.94
C PRO A 16 0.30 -9.01 6.68
N ARG A 17 1.35 -9.80 6.92
CA ARG A 17 2.75 -9.36 6.81
C ARG A 17 3.53 -10.22 5.81
N PRO A 18 3.14 -10.24 4.53
CA PRO A 18 3.83 -11.01 3.51
C PRO A 18 5.25 -10.46 3.32
N SER A 19 6.21 -11.32 2.95
CA SER A 19 7.63 -10.95 2.83
C SER A 19 7.91 -9.81 1.83
N GLN A 20 7.03 -9.60 0.85
CA GLN A 20 7.12 -8.52 -0.13
C GLN A 20 6.49 -7.20 0.33
N SER A 21 5.94 -7.16 1.55
CA SER A 21 5.44 -5.93 2.16
C SER A 21 6.55 -5.21 2.93
N LYS A 22 6.58 -3.88 2.81
CA LYS A 22 7.48 -3.03 3.59
C LYS A 22 6.66 -2.18 4.56
N ARG A 23 7.03 -2.16 5.84
CA ARG A 23 6.47 -1.24 6.82
C ARG A 23 6.81 0.20 6.43
N LEU A 24 5.82 1.09 6.54
CA LEU A 24 6.02 2.52 6.40
C LEU A 24 6.14 3.11 7.80
N GLU A 25 7.16 3.93 8.02
CA GLU A 25 7.31 4.67 9.27
C GLU A 25 6.40 5.89 9.20
N THR A 26 5.29 5.83 9.95
CA THR A 26 4.35 6.94 10.08
C THR A 26 4.22 7.28 11.56
N PRO A 27 4.91 8.34 12.04
CA PRO A 27 4.96 8.67 13.46
C PRO A 27 3.63 9.20 14.03
N ALA A 28 2.60 9.38 13.20
CA ALA A 28 1.33 10.01 13.56
C ALA A 28 0.10 9.11 13.38
N ILE A 29 0.29 7.82 13.06
CA ILE A 29 -0.81 6.90 12.78
C ILE A 29 -0.60 5.63 13.62
N GLU A 30 -1.59 5.30 14.45
CA GLU A 30 -1.61 4.12 15.32
C GLU A 30 -1.55 2.80 14.53
N PRO A 31 -2.39 2.55 13.50
CA PRO A 31 -2.32 1.29 12.77
C PRO A 31 -1.02 1.13 11.98
N GLU A 32 -0.55 -0.12 11.89
CA GLU A 32 0.71 -0.44 11.20
C GLU A 32 0.52 -0.27 9.69
N LEU A 33 1.03 0.84 9.13
CA LEU A 33 1.01 1.03 7.68
C LEU A 33 2.06 0.17 6.99
N ARG A 34 1.63 -0.53 5.95
CA ARG A 34 2.48 -1.37 5.12
C ARG A 34 2.19 -1.15 3.64
N ARG A 35 3.20 -1.50 2.85
CA ARG A 35 3.18 -1.34 1.40
C ARG A 35 3.56 -2.65 0.73
N LEU A 36 2.60 -3.25 0.03
CA LEU A 36 2.81 -4.45 -0.77
C LEU A 36 3.12 -4.07 -2.23
N ARG A 37 4.20 -4.65 -2.74
CA ARG A 37 4.54 -4.59 -4.17
C ARG A 37 3.94 -5.82 -4.86
N LEU A 38 3.08 -5.60 -5.84
CA LEU A 38 2.48 -6.68 -6.61
C LEU A 38 2.54 -6.38 -8.11
N ASP A 39 3.48 -7.01 -8.83
CA ASP A 39 3.70 -6.81 -10.25
C ASP A 39 3.84 -5.30 -10.63
N ARG A 40 2.79 -4.75 -11.26
CA ARG A 40 2.67 -3.35 -11.68
C ARG A 40 1.83 -2.50 -10.73
N TRP A 41 1.47 -3.01 -9.56
CA TRP A 41 0.61 -2.35 -8.58
C TRP A 41 1.36 -2.12 -7.27
N ARG A 42 1.06 -0.99 -6.64
CA ARG A 42 1.43 -0.70 -5.25
C ARG A 42 0.14 -0.69 -4.44
N VAL A 43 0.07 -1.55 -3.44
CA VAL A 43 -1.02 -1.59 -2.47
C VAL A 43 -0.50 -1.01 -1.17
N VAL A 44 -1.17 0.01 -0.66
CA VAL A 44 -0.93 0.57 0.67
C VAL A 44 -2.09 0.10 1.53
N TYR A 45 -1.77 -0.53 2.65
CA TYR A 45 -2.74 -1.07 3.58
C TYR A 45 -2.30 -0.80 5.00
N ALA A 46 -3.26 -0.76 5.91
CA ALA A 46 -3.03 -0.63 7.34
C ALA A 46 -3.46 -1.92 8.03
N ILE A 47 -2.72 -2.33 9.06
CA ILE A 47 -3.11 -3.40 9.96
C ILE A 47 -3.53 -2.74 11.27
N SER A 48 -4.80 -2.90 11.62
CA SER A 48 -5.31 -2.53 12.94
C SER A 48 -5.31 -3.78 13.81
N GLU A 49 -4.41 -3.85 14.79
CA GLU A 49 -4.42 -4.98 15.74
C GLU A 49 -5.62 -4.90 16.71
N GLU A 50 -6.05 -3.69 17.06
CA GLU A 50 -7.20 -3.45 17.94
C GLU A 50 -8.51 -3.93 17.31
N GLU A 51 -8.71 -3.62 16.04
CA GLU A 51 -9.93 -4.02 15.32
C GLU A 51 -9.79 -5.40 14.66
N SER A 52 -8.59 -6.00 14.64
CA SER A 52 -8.29 -7.21 13.85
C SER A 52 -8.71 -7.09 12.38
N THR A 53 -8.51 -5.91 11.81
CA THR A 53 -8.87 -5.56 10.43
C THR A 53 -7.66 -5.18 9.60
N ILE A 54 -7.82 -5.34 8.29
CA ILE A 54 -6.86 -4.89 7.29
C ILE A 54 -7.56 -3.91 6.36
N ASP A 55 -7.13 -2.66 6.41
CA ASP A 55 -7.72 -1.60 5.60
C ASP A 55 -6.85 -1.32 4.38
N VAL A 56 -7.42 -1.56 3.19
CA VAL A 56 -6.76 -1.19 1.94
C VAL A 56 -6.98 0.29 1.67
N LEU A 57 -6.00 1.11 2.05
CA LEU A 57 -6.06 2.56 1.92
C LEU A 57 -5.94 3.03 0.46
N ALA A 58 -5.06 2.39 -0.32
CA ALA A 58 -4.86 2.77 -1.72
C ALA A 58 -4.31 1.64 -2.57
N VAL A 59 -4.87 1.50 -3.78
CA VAL A 59 -4.28 0.73 -4.87
C VAL A 59 -3.87 1.68 -5.98
N ARG A 60 -2.60 1.65 -6.38
CA ARG A 60 -2.05 2.52 -7.42
C ARG A 60 -1.33 1.69 -8.48
N LYS A 61 -1.66 1.92 -9.75
CA LYS A 61 -0.90 1.37 -10.88
C LYS A 61 0.43 2.10 -10.94
N ARG A 62 1.53 1.36 -11.01
CA ARG A 62 2.86 1.92 -11.25
C ARG A 62 2.84 2.48 -12.68
N PRO A 63 3.08 3.79 -12.87
CA PRO A 63 3.36 4.27 -14.20
C PRO A 63 4.73 3.72 -14.64
N PRO A 64 5.00 3.58 -15.95
CA PRO A 64 6.37 3.68 -16.41
C PRO A 64 6.71 5.18 -16.38
N TYR A 65 7.05 5.76 -15.23
CA TYR A 65 7.46 7.16 -15.20
C TYR A 65 8.72 7.39 -14.37
N ASP A 66 9.60 8.12 -15.03
CA ASP A 66 10.81 8.75 -14.54
C ASP A 66 10.45 9.71 -13.41
N TYR A 67 11.23 9.71 -12.35
CA TYR A 67 10.95 10.44 -11.11
C TYR A 67 11.30 11.94 -11.20
N GLY A 68 11.41 12.51 -12.41
CA GLY A 68 11.73 13.91 -12.64
C GLY A 68 10.65 14.90 -12.19
N ASP A 69 9.37 14.50 -12.24
CA ASP A 69 8.24 15.41 -11.98
C ASP A 69 7.67 15.30 -10.55
N LEU A 70 8.37 14.59 -9.64
CA LEU A 70 7.94 14.44 -8.25
C LEU A 70 7.82 15.78 -7.53
N THR A 71 8.67 16.75 -7.90
CA THR A 71 8.69 18.10 -7.33
C THR A 71 7.38 18.84 -7.60
N THR A 72 6.86 18.75 -8.83
CA THR A 72 5.64 19.43 -9.27
C THR A 72 4.39 18.89 -8.56
N LEU A 73 4.38 17.61 -8.17
CA LEU A 73 3.25 17.00 -7.48
C LEU A 73 3.16 17.39 -6.00
N ILE A 74 4.27 17.80 -5.38
CA ILE A 74 4.33 18.20 -3.96
C ILE A 74 3.84 19.65 -3.80
N GLU A 75 4.04 20.51 -4.80
CA GLU A 75 3.61 21.92 -4.77
C GLU A 75 2.09 22.10 -4.85
N THR A 76 1.33 21.10 -5.32
CA THR A 76 -0.14 21.20 -5.44
C THR A 76 -0.88 20.84 -4.13
N ILE A 77 -0.16 20.45 -3.08
CA ILE A 77 -0.74 20.08 -1.77
C ILE A 77 -0.45 21.18 -0.70
N GLN A 78 -0.06 22.39 -1.11
CA GLN A 78 0.02 23.57 -0.22
C GLN A 78 -1.15 24.52 -0.43
#